data_AF-A0AAU1KRM1-F1
#
_entry.id   AF-A0AAU1KRM1-F1
#
_cell.length_a   1.000
_cell.length_b   1.000
_cell.length_c   1.000
_cell.angle_alpha   90.00
_cell.angle_beta   90.00
_cell.angle_gamma   90.00
#
_symmetry.space_group_name_H-M   'P 1'
#
loop_
_entity.id
_entity.type
_entity.pdbx_description
1 polymer ?
#
loop_
_entity_poly.entity_id
_entity_poly.type
_entity_poly.pdbx_seq_one_letter_code
_entity_poly.pdbx_strand_id
1 'polypeptide(L)'
;MDAREATRLLKGVRAAALAGDRPPAAPRPEIAESWRRMLAGGVHPDRDARSRTLSAAETEERRQVSPLREVLPVLREGLLPALDEALHIMVVADADGRLLWREGHRSILRKADRLGFTVGADWDEAVVGTNGVGTALVTRRPVQVFSAEHFVSSHHDWTCAGAPVHDPRDGRLLGVVDVSGPLDTMHPATLAWVSSVARLAERELRVRHLESLERLRAVAAPLLARLPGRAAAVDPHGWTAAVTGLAPADRVALPKGLGPGPVWVAQLGDCVAEPLPGGWLLRLAEARGAAPAVSRVVLDLSRPRSWSATVYGAAGSWSQELSPRHAELLFLLAETPRGRSAAELSSELFGDPTRTVTVRAELSRVRRHLAGVLTHRPYRFAEDVEVELIRPADPGRLLPHSTAPAVIRARLGRGATPVVP
;
A
#
# COMPACT_ATOMS: atom_id res chain seq x y z
N MET A 1 11.61 31.00 -20.58
CA MET A 1 12.57 30.98 -19.46
C MET A 1 13.70 30.05 -19.89
N ASP A 2 14.93 30.55 -19.89
CA ASP A 2 16.12 29.73 -20.19
C ASP A 2 16.33 28.69 -19.05
N ALA A 3 16.84 27.50 -19.35
CA ALA A 3 17.08 26.43 -18.36
C ALA A 3 18.00 26.89 -17.22
N ARG A 4 18.96 27.79 -17.51
CA ARG A 4 19.85 28.39 -16.51
C ARG A 4 19.14 29.38 -15.58
N GLU A 5 18.13 30.07 -16.10
CA GLU A 5 17.31 31.01 -15.33
C GLU A 5 16.34 30.24 -14.42
N ALA A 6 15.71 29.20 -14.95
CA ALA A 6 14.86 28.28 -14.17
C ALA A 6 15.65 27.61 -13.03
N THR A 7 16.87 27.15 -13.31
CA THR A 7 17.77 26.58 -12.29
C THR A 7 18.09 27.57 -11.18
N ARG A 8 18.42 28.83 -11.53
CA ARG A 8 18.69 29.89 -10.55
C ARG A 8 17.46 30.21 -9.71
N LEU A 9 16.29 30.31 -10.34
CA LEU A 9 15.03 30.53 -9.64
C LEU A 9 14.75 29.40 -8.64
N LEU A 10 14.87 28.14 -9.04
CA LEU A 10 14.64 26.99 -8.15
C LEU A 10 15.61 26.96 -6.99
N LYS A 11 16.90 27.30 -7.20
CA LYS A 11 17.88 27.43 -6.12
C LYS A 11 17.46 28.52 -5.12
N GLY A 12 16.97 29.66 -5.59
CA GLY A 12 16.43 30.73 -4.74
C GLY A 12 15.16 30.32 -3.98
N VAL A 13 14.24 29.62 -4.64
CA VAL A 13 13.03 29.06 -4.02
C VAL A 13 13.38 28.10 -2.90
N ARG A 14 14.30 27.16 -3.15
CA ARG A 14 14.77 26.20 -2.14
C ARG A 14 15.46 26.91 -0.99
N ALA A 15 16.40 27.81 -1.26
CA ALA A 15 17.15 28.51 -0.21
C ALA A 15 16.20 29.28 0.74
N ALA A 16 15.27 30.06 0.19
CA ALA A 16 14.29 30.78 0.98
C ALA A 16 13.37 29.84 1.77
N ALA A 17 12.86 28.78 1.13
CA ALA A 17 11.99 27.81 1.80
C ALA A 17 12.68 27.09 2.96
N LEU A 18 13.97 26.74 2.82
CA LEU A 18 14.75 26.10 3.87
C LEU A 18 15.14 27.06 5.00
N ALA A 19 15.26 28.37 4.72
CA ALA A 19 15.52 29.40 5.71
C ALA A 19 14.26 29.85 6.47
N GLY A 20 13.06 29.45 6.01
CA GLY A 20 11.78 29.94 6.54
C GLY A 20 11.37 31.31 5.98
N ASP A 21 12.05 31.79 4.94
CA ASP A 21 11.76 33.04 4.25
C ASP A 21 10.67 32.86 3.19
N ARG A 22 10.09 33.98 2.73
CA ARG A 22 9.15 33.97 1.61
C ARG A 22 9.91 33.72 0.30
N PRO A 23 9.65 32.61 -0.42
CA PRO A 23 10.37 32.31 -1.64
C PRO A 23 9.96 33.24 -2.79
N PRO A 24 10.86 33.48 -3.76
CA PRO A 24 10.58 34.33 -4.92
C PRO A 24 9.46 33.80 -5.83
N ALA A 25 9.19 32.49 -5.76
CA ALA A 25 8.05 31.84 -6.37
C ALA A 25 7.58 30.68 -5.47
N ALA A 26 6.30 30.32 -5.55
CA ALA A 26 5.79 29.18 -4.79
C ALA A 26 6.37 27.87 -5.37
N PRO A 27 6.97 26.99 -4.54
CA PRO A 27 7.32 25.64 -4.99
C PRO A 27 6.06 24.87 -5.37
N ARG A 28 6.19 23.88 -6.26
CA ARG A 28 5.09 22.98 -6.59
C ARG A 28 4.58 22.28 -5.31
N PRO A 29 3.26 22.08 -5.13
CA PRO A 29 2.69 21.58 -3.87
C PRO A 29 3.33 20.28 -3.39
N GLU A 30 3.56 19.33 -4.29
CA GLU A 30 4.16 18.03 -3.99
C GLU A 30 5.62 18.15 -3.50
N ILE A 31 6.37 19.11 -4.05
CA ILE A 31 7.75 19.42 -3.64
C ILE A 31 7.75 20.11 -2.28
N ALA A 32 6.85 21.08 -2.08
CA ALA A 32 6.71 21.80 -0.82
C ALA A 32 6.33 20.85 0.34
N GLU A 33 5.42 19.90 0.08
CA GLU A 33 5.05 18.84 1.02
C GLU A 33 6.23 17.93 1.35
N SER A 34 7.00 17.54 0.33
CA SER A 34 8.21 16.74 0.50
C SER A 34 9.25 17.45 1.35
N TRP A 35 9.59 18.71 1.04
CA TRP A 35 10.55 19.49 1.81
C TRP A 35 10.14 19.64 3.28
N ARG A 36 8.85 19.84 3.57
CA ARG A 36 8.36 19.86 4.95
C ARG A 36 8.58 18.53 5.68
N ARG A 37 8.36 17.39 5.00
CA ARG A 37 8.67 16.07 5.57
C ARG A 37 10.17 15.93 5.85
N MET A 38 11.02 16.38 4.92
CA MET A 38 12.48 16.28 5.05
C MET A 38 13.03 17.11 6.20
N LEU A 39 12.56 18.35 6.33
CA LEU A 39 12.89 19.21 7.47
C LEU A 39 12.43 18.60 8.79
N ALA A 40 11.20 18.09 8.86
CA ALA A 40 10.68 17.42 10.05
C ALA A 40 11.43 16.12 10.40
N GLY A 41 11.95 15.41 9.38
CA GLY A 41 12.73 14.19 9.53
C GLY A 41 14.22 14.40 9.81
N GLY A 42 14.70 15.65 9.83
CA GLY A 42 16.11 15.96 10.10
C GLY A 42 17.07 15.64 8.95
N VAL A 43 16.58 15.50 7.73
CA VAL A 43 17.44 15.33 6.55
C VAL A 43 18.22 16.63 6.33
N HIS A 44 19.54 16.54 6.14
CA HIS A 44 20.38 17.71 5.94
C HIS A 44 20.47 18.08 4.44
N PRO A 45 20.14 19.33 4.06
CA PRO A 45 20.07 19.74 2.66
C PRO A 45 21.42 19.75 1.91
N ASP A 46 22.54 19.79 2.63
CA ASP A 46 23.88 19.87 2.03
C ASP A 46 24.79 18.70 2.44
N ARG A 47 24.21 17.65 3.05
CA ARG A 47 24.92 16.42 3.37
C ARG A 47 24.25 15.27 2.66
N ASP A 48 25.02 14.63 1.78
CA ASP A 48 24.61 13.38 1.18
C ASP A 48 24.66 12.27 2.23
N ALA A 49 23.49 11.73 2.58
CA ALA A 49 23.39 10.55 3.41
C ALA A 49 23.60 9.32 2.51
N ARG A 50 24.85 8.86 2.42
CA ARG A 50 25.12 7.59 1.75
C ARG A 50 24.40 6.47 2.50
N SER A 51 23.35 5.94 1.88
CA SER A 51 22.67 4.76 2.40
C SER A 51 23.62 3.57 2.50
N ARG A 52 23.41 2.71 3.51
CA ARG A 52 23.94 1.34 3.48
C ARG A 52 23.37 0.62 2.26
N THR A 53 24.24 0.27 1.32
CA THR A 53 23.90 -0.58 0.17
C THR A 53 23.73 -2.02 0.64
N LEU A 54 22.70 -2.68 0.13
CA LEU A 54 22.54 -4.13 0.30
C LEU A 54 23.70 -4.88 -0.35
N SER A 55 24.06 -6.03 0.21
CA SER A 55 24.96 -6.98 -0.43
C SER A 55 24.34 -7.53 -1.72
N ALA A 56 25.16 -8.15 -2.56
CA ALA A 56 24.69 -8.80 -3.79
C ALA A 56 23.67 -9.92 -3.49
N ALA A 57 23.88 -10.67 -2.40
CA ALA A 57 22.98 -11.75 -1.99
C ALA A 57 21.60 -11.21 -1.53
N GLU A 58 21.58 -10.20 -0.64
CA GLU A 58 20.33 -9.54 -0.22
C GLU A 58 19.57 -8.93 -1.41
N THR A 59 20.31 -8.34 -2.36
CA THR A 59 19.71 -7.75 -3.57
C THR A 59 19.09 -8.82 -4.46
N GLU A 60 19.78 -9.94 -4.67
CA GLU A 60 19.28 -11.03 -5.50
C GLU A 60 18.07 -11.72 -4.86
N GLU A 61 18.07 -11.92 -3.54
CA GLU A 61 16.90 -12.41 -2.81
C GLU A 61 15.69 -11.51 -3.04
N ARG A 62 15.86 -10.18 -2.89
CA ARG A 62 14.78 -9.21 -3.17
C ARG A 62 14.30 -9.26 -4.62
N ARG A 63 15.19 -9.40 -5.59
CA ARG A 63 14.83 -9.54 -7.01
C ARG A 63 14.01 -10.79 -7.28
N GLN A 64 14.32 -11.91 -6.62
CA GLN A 64 13.63 -13.18 -6.82
C GLN A 64 12.19 -13.13 -6.32
N VAL A 65 11.94 -12.45 -5.20
CA VAL A 65 10.60 -12.35 -4.61
C VAL A 65 9.79 -11.16 -5.14
N SER A 66 10.43 -10.21 -5.83
CA SER A 66 9.77 -9.00 -6.32
C SER A 66 8.87 -9.28 -7.53
N PRO A 67 7.56 -8.94 -7.46
CA PRO A 67 6.67 -9.03 -8.62
C PRO A 67 7.08 -8.13 -9.80
N LEU A 68 7.91 -7.10 -9.54
CA LEU A 68 8.43 -6.22 -10.59
C LEU A 68 9.33 -6.97 -11.59
N ARG A 69 9.91 -8.11 -11.19
CA ARG A 69 10.67 -8.98 -12.09
C ARG A 69 9.83 -9.44 -13.28
N GLU A 70 8.54 -9.69 -13.07
CA GLU A 70 7.63 -10.19 -14.11
C GLU A 70 7.39 -9.16 -15.22
N VAL A 71 7.43 -7.87 -14.87
CA VAL A 71 7.19 -6.75 -15.80
C VAL A 71 8.46 -6.07 -16.28
N LEU A 72 9.63 -6.46 -15.77
CA LEU A 72 10.91 -5.90 -16.21
C LEU A 72 11.10 -5.96 -17.74
N PRO A 73 10.70 -7.01 -18.47
CA PRO A 73 10.75 -7.00 -19.93
C PRO A 73 9.95 -5.85 -20.56
N VAL A 74 8.72 -5.61 -20.08
CA VAL A 74 7.85 -4.51 -20.56
C VAL A 74 8.49 -3.15 -20.28
N LEU A 75 9.06 -2.98 -19.08
CA LEU A 75 9.78 -1.74 -18.73
C LEU A 75 10.99 -1.52 -19.65
N ARG A 76 11.75 -2.60 -19.92
CA ARG A 76 12.91 -2.54 -20.82
C ARG A 76 12.52 -2.17 -22.24
N GLU A 77 11.53 -2.86 -22.81
CA GLU A 77 11.03 -2.61 -24.15
C GLU A 77 10.45 -1.19 -24.31
N GLY A 78 9.72 -0.72 -23.30
CA GLY A 78 9.08 0.60 -23.34
C GLY A 78 10.01 1.78 -23.04
N LEU A 79 11.10 1.56 -22.28
CA LEU A 79 11.99 2.63 -21.82
C LEU A 79 13.36 2.61 -22.50
N LEU A 80 14.08 1.48 -22.47
CA LEU A 80 15.51 1.44 -22.86
C LEU A 80 15.82 2.00 -24.26
N PRO A 81 15.02 1.75 -25.32
CA PRO A 81 15.35 2.23 -26.67
C PRO A 81 15.58 3.75 -26.75
N ALA A 82 14.84 4.54 -25.96
CA ALA A 82 14.95 6.00 -25.97
C ALA A 82 15.98 6.54 -24.96
N LEU A 83 16.47 5.72 -24.02
CA LEU A 83 17.35 6.20 -22.95
C LEU A 83 18.81 6.39 -23.40
N ASP A 84 19.28 5.57 -24.34
CA ASP A 84 20.66 5.68 -24.83
C ASP A 84 20.87 6.98 -25.62
N GLU A 85 19.95 7.34 -26.51
CA GLU A 85 20.01 8.60 -27.25
C GLU A 85 19.80 9.83 -26.35
N ALA A 86 18.94 9.70 -25.34
CA ALA A 86 18.57 10.80 -24.46
C ALA A 86 19.56 11.04 -23.30
N LEU A 87 20.64 10.26 -23.16
CA LEU A 87 21.54 10.29 -21.99
C LEU A 87 20.79 10.09 -20.67
N HIS A 88 19.99 9.03 -20.57
CA HIS A 88 19.27 8.70 -19.34
C HIS A 88 19.54 7.25 -18.89
N ILE A 89 19.14 6.95 -17.66
CA ILE A 89 19.09 5.61 -17.09
C ILE A 89 17.68 5.32 -16.59
N MET A 90 17.27 4.06 -16.71
CA MET A 90 16.13 3.48 -16.02
C MET A 90 16.60 2.91 -14.69
N VAL A 91 15.84 3.16 -13.64
CA VAL A 91 15.99 2.57 -12.32
C VAL A 91 14.66 1.96 -11.91
N VAL A 92 14.71 0.76 -11.32
CA VAL A 92 13.53 0.12 -10.74
C VAL A 92 13.82 -0.20 -9.29
N ALA A 93 12.99 0.33 -8.39
CA ALA A 93 13.09 0.15 -6.96
C ALA A 93 11.85 -0.58 -6.41
N ASP A 94 12.02 -1.36 -5.35
CA ASP A 94 10.91 -2.00 -4.65
C ASP A 94 10.11 -1.01 -3.78
N ALA A 95 9.06 -1.52 -3.12
CA ALA A 95 8.19 -0.71 -2.26
C ALA A 95 8.88 -0.13 -1.01
N ASP A 96 10.07 -0.64 -0.64
CA ASP A 96 10.89 -0.13 0.46
C ASP A 96 11.91 0.92 -0.03
N GLY A 97 11.89 1.29 -1.31
CA GLY A 97 12.86 2.24 -1.88
C GLY A 97 14.22 1.62 -2.21
N ARG A 98 14.36 0.28 -2.20
CA ARG A 98 15.61 -0.39 -2.56
C ARG A 98 15.75 -0.54 -4.06
N LEU A 99 16.86 -0.04 -4.60
CA LEU A 99 17.17 -0.17 -6.02
C LEU A 99 17.45 -1.62 -6.39
N LEU A 100 16.62 -2.21 -7.24
CA LEU A 100 16.76 -3.59 -7.68
C LEU A 100 17.41 -3.70 -9.07
N TRP A 101 17.04 -2.83 -10.01
CA TRP A 101 17.59 -2.83 -11.37
C TRP A 101 17.97 -1.42 -11.81
N ARG A 102 19.03 -1.31 -12.62
CA ARG A 102 19.51 -0.04 -13.16
C ARG A 102 20.17 -0.29 -14.52
N GLU A 103 19.67 0.35 -15.57
CA GLU A 103 20.07 0.11 -16.97
C GLU A 103 20.00 1.42 -17.79
N GLY A 104 20.75 1.51 -18.89
CA GLY A 104 20.75 2.70 -19.78
C GLY A 104 22.15 3.25 -20.04
N HIS A 105 22.25 4.56 -20.31
CA HIS A 105 23.45 5.17 -20.86
C HIS A 105 24.67 5.07 -19.92
N ARG A 106 25.79 4.52 -20.44
CA ARG A 106 26.98 4.18 -19.65
C ARG A 106 27.62 5.36 -18.90
N SER A 107 27.65 6.56 -19.48
CA SER A 107 28.23 7.73 -18.81
C SER A 107 27.39 8.18 -17.62
N ILE A 108 26.08 7.97 -17.69
CA ILE A 108 25.12 8.36 -16.67
C ILE A 108 25.12 7.35 -15.53
N LEU A 109 25.26 6.05 -15.82
CA LEU A 109 25.53 5.02 -14.80
C LEU A 109 26.76 5.39 -13.95
N ARG A 110 27.86 5.81 -14.59
CA ARG A 110 29.07 6.27 -13.87
C ARG A 110 28.83 7.56 -13.07
N LYS A 111 27.96 8.45 -13.54
CA LYS A 111 27.57 9.68 -12.81
C LYS A 111 26.74 9.31 -11.57
N ALA A 112 25.80 8.37 -11.73
CA ALA A 112 24.95 7.82 -10.68
C ALA A 112 25.77 7.12 -9.59
N ASP A 113 26.84 6.39 -9.94
CA ASP A 113 27.72 5.73 -8.96
C ASP A 113 28.35 6.72 -7.97
N ARG A 114 28.69 7.94 -8.42
CA ARG A 114 29.28 8.97 -7.55
C ARG A 114 28.32 9.53 -6.51
N LEU A 115 27.01 9.38 -6.76
CA LEU A 115 25.94 9.77 -5.83
C LEU A 115 25.45 8.60 -4.96
N GLY A 116 26.03 7.40 -5.11
CA GLY A 116 25.47 6.21 -4.47
C GLY A 116 24.11 5.79 -5.05
N PHE A 117 23.76 6.24 -6.26
CA PHE A 117 22.56 5.81 -6.98
C PHE A 117 22.80 4.46 -7.66
N THR A 118 23.11 3.45 -6.83
CA THR A 118 23.55 2.12 -7.24
C THR A 118 22.56 1.06 -6.81
N VAL A 119 22.59 -0.10 -7.48
CA VAL A 119 21.79 -1.27 -7.10
C VAL A 119 22.06 -1.62 -5.61
N GLY A 120 20.98 -1.87 -4.86
CA GLY A 120 21.00 -2.16 -3.42
C GLY A 120 20.92 -0.93 -2.52
N ALA A 121 21.09 0.28 -3.06
CA ALA A 121 20.98 1.52 -2.29
C ALA A 121 19.52 1.77 -1.85
N ASP A 122 19.37 2.45 -0.71
CA ASP A 122 18.08 2.96 -0.21
C ASP A 122 17.88 4.37 -0.75
N TRP A 123 16.82 4.55 -1.53
CA TRP A 123 16.43 5.84 -2.12
C TRP A 123 15.07 6.31 -1.59
N ASP A 124 14.67 5.82 -0.41
CA ASP A 124 13.55 6.39 0.32
C ASP A 124 13.76 7.90 0.53
N GLU A 125 12.65 8.64 0.47
CA GLU A 125 12.65 10.08 0.64
C GLU A 125 13.29 10.47 1.98
N ALA A 126 13.01 9.72 3.05
CA ALA A 126 13.55 9.97 4.39
C ALA A 126 15.07 9.73 4.51
N VAL A 127 15.69 9.08 3.52
CA VAL A 127 17.13 8.81 3.50
C VAL A 127 17.84 9.83 2.61
N VAL A 128 17.41 9.96 1.35
CA VAL A 128 18.14 10.73 0.32
C VAL A 128 17.55 12.14 0.12
N GLY A 129 16.41 12.43 0.75
CA GLY A 129 15.65 13.66 0.49
C GLY A 129 14.70 13.52 -0.68
N THR A 130 14.04 14.62 -1.06
CA THR A 130 13.18 14.71 -2.25
C THR A 130 13.92 14.22 -3.50
N ASN A 131 13.44 13.12 -4.05
CA ASN A 131 14.00 12.47 -5.25
C ASN A 131 12.89 11.74 -6.05
N GLY A 132 13.16 11.37 -7.30
CA GLY A 132 12.17 10.73 -8.19
C GLY A 132 11.63 9.38 -7.70
N VAL A 133 12.45 8.60 -6.98
CA VAL A 133 12.08 7.28 -6.45
C VAL A 133 11.26 7.42 -5.15
N GLY A 134 11.86 7.97 -4.10
CA GLY A 134 11.27 8.08 -2.78
C GLY A 134 10.00 8.93 -2.76
N THR A 135 10.00 10.08 -3.46
CA THR A 135 8.81 10.95 -3.49
C THR A 135 7.64 10.28 -4.22
N ALA A 136 7.92 9.51 -5.29
CA ALA A 136 6.88 8.74 -5.98
C ALA A 136 6.31 7.60 -5.12
N LEU A 137 7.15 6.94 -4.30
CA LEU A 137 6.70 5.93 -3.33
C LEU A 137 5.80 6.53 -2.25
N VAL A 138 6.19 7.65 -1.66
CA VAL A 138 5.44 8.33 -0.59
C VAL A 138 4.12 8.90 -1.11
N THR A 139 4.14 9.57 -2.26
CA THR A 139 2.93 10.17 -2.84
C THR A 139 2.02 9.16 -3.53
N ARG A 140 2.55 7.97 -3.89
CA ARG A 140 1.90 6.96 -4.74
C ARG A 140 1.39 7.54 -6.05
N ARG A 141 2.12 8.50 -6.61
CA ARG A 141 1.80 9.18 -7.86
C ARG A 141 3.06 9.37 -8.69
N PRO A 142 2.93 9.49 -10.02
CA PRO A 142 4.03 9.92 -10.85
C PRO A 142 4.54 11.29 -10.40
N VAL A 143 5.85 11.43 -10.23
CA VAL A 143 6.52 12.66 -9.82
C VAL A 143 7.71 12.91 -10.72
N GLN A 144 7.85 14.15 -11.17
CA GLN A 144 9.09 14.64 -11.75
C GLN A 144 9.78 15.55 -10.73
N VAL A 145 11.09 15.39 -10.54
CA VAL A 145 11.92 16.25 -9.70
C VAL A 145 13.10 16.70 -10.53
N PHE A 146 13.35 18.00 -10.61
CA PHE A 146 14.49 18.51 -11.37
C PHE A 146 15.21 19.62 -10.64
N SER A 147 16.53 19.66 -10.82
CA SER A 147 17.39 20.69 -10.25
C SER A 147 17.21 20.82 -8.73
N ALA A 148 17.11 22.06 -8.24
CA ALA A 148 16.96 22.40 -6.83
C ALA A 148 15.60 22.04 -6.22
N GLU A 149 14.71 21.36 -6.94
CA GLU A 149 13.60 20.65 -6.31
C GLU A 149 14.07 19.45 -5.49
N HIS A 150 15.20 18.85 -5.86
CA HIS A 150 15.85 17.87 -5.01
C HIS A 150 16.25 18.52 -3.70
N PHE A 151 15.91 17.85 -2.60
CA PHE A 151 16.15 18.38 -1.27
C PHE A 151 17.65 18.49 -1.00
N VAL A 152 18.44 17.49 -1.42
CA VAL A 152 19.90 17.49 -1.23
C VAL A 152 20.61 18.11 -2.44
N SER A 153 21.56 19.01 -2.18
CA SER A 153 22.24 19.82 -3.21
C SER A 153 23.11 19.02 -4.20
N SER A 154 23.60 17.84 -3.82
CA SER A 154 24.34 16.94 -4.72
C SER A 154 23.54 16.45 -5.93
N HIS A 155 22.21 16.51 -5.87
CA HIS A 155 21.30 16.05 -6.95
C HIS A 155 20.88 17.16 -7.92
N HIS A 156 21.32 18.42 -7.71
CA HIS A 156 20.82 19.57 -8.49
C HIS A 156 21.21 19.56 -9.98
N ASP A 157 22.13 18.69 -10.39
CA ASP A 157 22.51 18.49 -11.80
C ASP A 157 21.72 17.37 -12.49
N TRP A 158 20.62 16.92 -11.86
CA TRP A 158 19.78 15.81 -12.34
C TRP A 158 18.33 16.23 -12.56
N THR A 159 17.68 15.52 -13.47
CA THR A 159 16.24 15.41 -13.60
C THR A 159 15.85 13.95 -13.42
N CYS A 160 14.79 13.71 -12.66
CA CYS A 160 14.25 12.39 -12.35
C CYS A 160 12.75 12.38 -12.63
N ALA A 161 12.24 11.32 -13.23
CA ALA A 161 10.83 11.09 -13.44
C ALA A 161 10.47 9.68 -12.96
N GLY A 162 9.85 9.60 -11.80
CA GLY A 162 9.41 8.36 -11.17
C GLY A 162 7.93 8.11 -11.35
N ALA A 163 7.54 6.87 -11.65
CA ALA A 163 6.16 6.41 -11.64
C ALA A 163 6.02 5.14 -10.79
N PRO A 164 5.07 5.11 -9.84
CA PRO A 164 4.78 3.91 -9.06
C PRO A 164 4.13 2.82 -9.93
N VAL A 165 4.43 1.57 -9.59
CA VAL A 165 3.81 0.38 -10.17
C VAL A 165 3.01 -0.31 -9.07
N HIS A 166 1.74 -0.57 -9.33
CA HIS A 166 0.82 -1.22 -8.40
C HIS A 166 0.41 -2.61 -8.88
N ASP A 167 0.08 -3.45 -7.91
CA ASP A 167 -0.54 -4.74 -8.17
C ASP A 167 -1.99 -4.53 -8.63
N PRO A 168 -2.37 -4.93 -9.84
CA PRO A 168 -3.74 -4.74 -10.33
C PRO A 168 -4.77 -5.61 -9.59
N ARG A 169 -4.34 -6.56 -8.75
CA ARG A 169 -5.20 -7.46 -7.99
C ARG A 169 -5.74 -6.82 -6.71
N ASP A 170 -4.95 -5.99 -6.04
CA ASP A 170 -5.34 -5.41 -4.75
C ASP A 170 -4.95 -3.93 -4.59
N GLY A 171 -4.30 -3.34 -5.60
CA GLY A 171 -3.85 -1.95 -5.58
C GLY A 171 -2.61 -1.71 -4.71
N ARG A 172 -1.96 -2.76 -4.20
CA ARG A 172 -0.75 -2.63 -3.40
C ARG A 172 0.38 -2.04 -4.23
N LEU A 173 1.12 -1.11 -3.65
CA LEU A 173 2.34 -0.57 -4.26
C LEU A 173 3.42 -1.66 -4.33
N LEU A 174 3.91 -1.96 -5.53
CA LEU A 174 4.99 -2.92 -5.77
C LEU A 174 6.37 -2.26 -5.76
N GLY A 175 6.42 -1.00 -6.19
CA GLY A 175 7.63 -0.19 -6.23
C GLY A 175 7.51 0.95 -7.23
N VAL A 176 8.63 1.42 -7.76
CA VAL A 176 8.70 2.55 -8.70
C VAL A 176 9.65 2.22 -9.84
N VAL A 177 9.28 2.66 -11.05
CA VAL A 177 10.20 2.83 -12.17
C VAL A 177 10.54 4.32 -12.30
N ASP A 178 11.82 4.65 -12.37
CA ASP A 178 12.34 6.00 -12.50
C ASP A 178 13.23 6.11 -13.73
N VAL A 179 13.12 7.24 -14.42
CA VAL A 179 14.05 7.64 -15.48
C VAL A 179 14.80 8.88 -15.04
N SER A 180 16.13 8.75 -14.99
CA SER A 180 17.03 9.78 -14.47
C SER A 180 18.09 10.16 -15.50
N GLY A 181 18.40 11.46 -15.59
CA GLY A 181 19.40 11.98 -16.51
C GLY A 181 19.94 13.35 -16.09
N PRO A 182 20.90 13.90 -16.84
CA PRO A 182 21.37 15.27 -16.66
C PRO A 182 20.24 16.31 -16.75
N LEU A 183 20.36 17.41 -16.01
CA LEU A 183 19.32 18.45 -16.00
C LEU A 183 19.07 19.08 -17.39
N ASP A 184 20.10 19.20 -18.23
CA ASP A 184 20.01 19.75 -19.58
C ASP A 184 19.27 18.85 -20.57
N THR A 185 18.99 17.59 -20.20
CA THR A 185 18.16 16.66 -20.98
C THR A 185 16.70 16.62 -20.50
N MET A 186 16.29 17.53 -19.61
CA MET A 186 14.92 17.60 -19.10
C MET A 186 13.92 17.83 -20.24
N HIS A 187 12.93 16.93 -20.35
CA HIS A 187 11.83 17.07 -21.31
C HIS A 187 10.48 16.97 -20.58
N PRO A 188 9.49 17.86 -20.87
CA PRO A 188 8.19 17.83 -20.20
C PRO A 188 7.40 16.52 -20.40
N ALA A 189 7.63 15.83 -21.52
CA ALA A 189 6.95 14.57 -21.83
C ALA A 189 7.52 13.36 -21.06
N THR A 190 8.69 13.46 -20.41
CA THR A 190 9.34 12.30 -19.76
C THR A 190 8.44 11.68 -18.69
N LEU A 191 7.78 12.51 -17.86
CA LEU A 191 6.88 11.99 -16.82
C LEU A 191 5.68 11.23 -17.41
N ALA A 192 5.09 11.76 -18.47
CA ALA A 192 3.94 11.13 -19.13
C ALA A 192 4.33 9.80 -19.79
N TRP A 193 5.52 9.73 -20.38
CA TRP A 193 6.08 8.52 -20.96
C TRP A 193 6.34 7.44 -19.90
N VAL A 194 7.09 7.77 -18.83
CA VAL A 194 7.37 6.84 -17.73
C VAL A 194 6.08 6.36 -17.08
N SER A 195 5.12 7.26 -16.84
CA SER A 195 3.80 6.90 -16.31
C SER A 195 3.03 5.97 -17.25
N SER A 196 3.15 6.14 -18.56
CA SER A 196 2.46 5.29 -19.54
C SER A 196 3.06 3.88 -19.56
N VAL A 197 4.39 3.77 -19.52
CA VAL A 197 5.07 2.46 -19.46
C VAL A 197 4.82 1.76 -18.12
N ALA A 198 4.80 2.49 -17.00
CA ALA A 198 4.41 1.93 -15.70
C ALA A 198 2.98 1.35 -15.74
N ARG A 199 2.02 2.07 -16.33
CA ARG A 199 0.65 1.56 -16.51
C ARG A 199 0.59 0.36 -17.45
N LEU A 200 1.44 0.30 -18.48
CA LEU A 200 1.54 -0.87 -19.34
C LEU A 200 2.05 -2.10 -18.57
N ALA A 201 3.04 -1.91 -17.70
CA ALA A 201 3.52 -2.95 -16.78
C ALA A 201 2.41 -3.44 -15.83
N GLU A 202 1.62 -2.54 -15.23
CA GLU A 202 0.46 -2.93 -14.41
C GLU A 202 -0.58 -3.74 -15.22
N ARG A 203 -0.77 -3.42 -16.50
CA ARG A 203 -1.66 -4.18 -17.39
C ARG A 203 -1.13 -5.56 -17.71
N GLU A 204 0.17 -5.71 -17.93
CA GLU A 204 0.81 -7.01 -18.12
C GLU A 204 0.60 -7.92 -16.91
N LEU A 205 0.76 -7.41 -15.68
CA LEU A 205 0.45 -8.17 -14.46
C LEU A 205 -1.02 -8.62 -14.42
N ARG A 206 -1.94 -7.79 -14.88
CA ARG A 206 -3.37 -8.12 -14.92
C ARG A 206 -3.63 -9.25 -15.91
N VAL A 207 -3.03 -9.19 -17.10
CA VAL A 207 -3.15 -10.23 -18.13
C VAL A 207 -2.63 -11.56 -17.60
N ARG A 208 -1.40 -11.59 -17.07
CA ARG A 208 -0.81 -12.79 -16.47
C ARG A 208 -1.65 -13.41 -15.37
N HIS A 209 -2.22 -12.57 -14.51
CA HIS A 209 -3.11 -13.03 -13.46
C HIS A 209 -4.39 -13.66 -14.03
N LEU A 210 -5.01 -13.05 -15.04
CA LEU A 210 -6.20 -13.61 -15.71
C LEU A 210 -5.88 -14.95 -16.38
N GLU A 211 -4.73 -15.07 -17.05
CA GLU A 211 -4.27 -16.35 -17.62
C GLU A 211 -4.03 -17.42 -16.55
N SER A 212 -3.46 -17.03 -15.41
CA SER A 212 -3.29 -17.94 -14.26
C SER A 212 -4.63 -18.41 -13.70
N LEU A 213 -5.61 -17.51 -13.63
CA LEU A 213 -6.95 -17.82 -13.15
C LEU A 213 -7.69 -18.74 -14.13
N GLU A 214 -7.48 -18.57 -15.43
CA GLU A 214 -8.04 -19.44 -16.46
C GLU A 214 -7.42 -20.84 -16.43
N ARG A 215 -6.10 -20.95 -16.21
CA ARG A 215 -5.45 -22.25 -15.97
C ARG A 215 -6.02 -22.94 -14.74
N LEU A 216 -6.23 -22.20 -13.64
CA LEU A 216 -6.88 -22.76 -12.44
C LEU A 216 -8.31 -23.20 -12.74
N ARG A 217 -9.09 -22.42 -13.50
CA ARG A 217 -10.45 -22.79 -13.92
C ARG A 217 -10.46 -24.08 -14.73
N ALA A 218 -9.52 -24.25 -15.67
CA ALA A 218 -9.41 -25.47 -16.48
C ALA A 218 -9.14 -26.73 -15.63
N VAL A 219 -8.32 -26.61 -14.58
CA VAL A 219 -8.05 -27.71 -13.64
C VAL A 219 -9.25 -27.96 -12.70
N ALA A 220 -9.88 -26.90 -12.21
CA ALA A 220 -10.93 -26.98 -11.20
C ALA A 220 -12.30 -27.40 -11.75
N ALA A 221 -12.67 -27.00 -12.97
CA ALA A 221 -14.00 -27.21 -13.52
C ALA A 221 -14.43 -28.70 -13.54
N PRO A 222 -13.59 -29.66 -13.98
CA PRO A 222 -13.95 -31.08 -13.92
C PRO A 222 -14.12 -31.62 -12.50
N LEU A 223 -13.38 -31.09 -11.53
CA LEU A 223 -13.49 -31.47 -10.12
C LEU A 223 -14.80 -30.97 -9.53
N LEU A 224 -15.11 -29.68 -9.75
CA LEU A 224 -16.34 -29.05 -9.28
C LEU A 224 -17.59 -29.69 -9.89
N ALA A 225 -17.55 -30.11 -11.16
CA ALA A 225 -18.67 -30.78 -11.83
C ALA A 225 -19.01 -32.15 -11.21
N ARG A 226 -18.06 -32.79 -10.53
CA ARG A 226 -18.23 -34.11 -9.89
C ARG A 226 -18.57 -34.00 -8.41
N LEU A 227 -18.45 -32.82 -7.81
CA LEU A 227 -18.68 -32.62 -6.39
C LEU A 227 -20.16 -32.37 -6.11
N PRO A 228 -20.80 -33.15 -5.23
CA PRO A 228 -22.07 -32.76 -4.65
C PRO A 228 -21.86 -31.56 -3.71
N GLY A 229 -22.78 -30.59 -3.72
CA GLY A 229 -22.81 -29.50 -2.75
C GLY A 229 -22.20 -28.18 -3.23
N ARG A 230 -21.62 -27.42 -2.29
CA ARG A 230 -21.20 -26.03 -2.48
C ARG A 230 -19.68 -25.92 -2.37
N ALA A 231 -19.02 -25.46 -3.42
CA ALA A 231 -17.58 -25.29 -3.44
C ALA A 231 -17.10 -24.17 -4.37
N ALA A 232 -15.92 -23.62 -4.08
CA ALA A 232 -15.25 -22.60 -4.88
C ALA A 232 -13.79 -22.97 -5.12
N ALA A 233 -13.31 -22.78 -6.34
CA ALA A 233 -11.90 -22.79 -6.66
C ALA A 233 -11.39 -21.35 -6.74
N VAL A 234 -10.34 -21.05 -5.98
CA VAL A 234 -9.80 -19.69 -5.81
C VAL A 234 -8.28 -19.71 -5.96
N ASP A 235 -7.69 -18.64 -6.50
CA ASP A 235 -6.23 -18.51 -6.54
C ASP A 235 -5.66 -18.23 -5.11
N PRO A 236 -4.32 -18.16 -4.93
CA PRO A 236 -3.71 -17.90 -3.62
C PRO A 236 -4.07 -16.53 -3.02
N HIS A 237 -4.60 -15.60 -3.82
CA HIS A 237 -5.05 -14.28 -3.40
C HIS A 237 -6.57 -14.18 -3.21
N GLY A 238 -7.27 -15.30 -3.38
CA GLY A 238 -8.71 -15.45 -3.21
C GLY A 238 -9.55 -15.09 -4.43
N TRP A 239 -8.96 -14.85 -5.60
CA TRP A 239 -9.73 -14.61 -6.83
C TRP A 239 -10.42 -15.88 -7.28
N THR A 240 -11.72 -15.81 -7.53
CA THR A 240 -12.53 -16.98 -7.84
C THR A 240 -12.34 -17.39 -9.30
N ALA A 241 -11.82 -18.60 -9.50
CA ALA A 241 -11.72 -19.23 -10.81
C ALA A 241 -13.03 -19.96 -11.17
N ALA A 242 -13.65 -20.69 -10.25
CA ALA A 242 -14.90 -21.39 -10.54
C ALA A 242 -15.69 -21.67 -9.26
N VAL A 243 -17.00 -21.87 -9.40
CA VAL A 243 -17.87 -22.23 -8.28
C VAL A 243 -18.87 -23.30 -8.70
N THR A 244 -19.34 -24.07 -7.72
CA THR A 244 -20.53 -24.94 -7.83
C THR A 244 -21.40 -24.72 -6.59
N GLY A 245 -22.73 -24.63 -6.76
CA GLY A 245 -23.66 -24.42 -5.64
C GLY A 245 -23.49 -23.09 -4.86
N LEU A 246 -22.73 -22.13 -5.39
CA LEU A 246 -22.50 -20.81 -4.78
C LEU A 246 -22.87 -19.70 -5.76
N ALA A 247 -23.26 -18.55 -5.22
CA ALA A 247 -23.33 -17.33 -6.02
C ALA A 247 -21.93 -16.95 -6.51
N PRO A 248 -21.75 -16.56 -7.78
CA PRO A 248 -20.46 -16.14 -8.29
C PRO A 248 -20.03 -14.87 -7.56
N ALA A 249 -18.89 -14.94 -6.88
CA ALA A 249 -18.25 -13.81 -6.23
C ALA A 249 -16.86 -13.64 -6.85
N ASP A 250 -16.46 -12.41 -7.18
CA ASP A 250 -15.17 -12.15 -7.84
C ASP A 250 -13.98 -12.55 -6.95
N ARG A 251 -14.11 -12.35 -5.64
CA ARG A 251 -13.05 -12.59 -4.67
C ARG A 251 -13.57 -13.06 -3.33
N VAL A 252 -12.90 -14.06 -2.77
CA VAL A 252 -13.05 -14.61 -1.42
C VAL A 252 -11.87 -14.13 -0.56
N ALA A 253 -12.12 -13.72 0.69
CA ALA A 253 -11.04 -13.32 1.58
C ALA A 253 -10.43 -14.57 2.23
N LEU A 254 -9.20 -14.91 1.84
CA LEU A 254 -8.50 -16.06 2.40
C LEU A 254 -7.73 -15.68 3.67
N PRO A 255 -7.64 -16.57 4.68
CA PRO A 255 -6.77 -16.36 5.82
C PRO A 255 -5.30 -16.34 5.40
N LYS A 256 -4.49 -15.54 6.10
CA LYS A 256 -3.04 -15.57 5.93
C LYS A 256 -2.50 -16.96 6.29
N GLY A 257 -1.67 -17.53 5.42
CA GLY A 257 -1.08 -18.85 5.65
C GLY A 257 -2.06 -20.01 5.52
N LEU A 258 -3.08 -19.87 4.65
CA LEU A 258 -4.00 -20.96 4.32
C LEU A 258 -3.24 -22.27 4.04
N GLY A 259 -3.65 -23.33 4.73
CA GLY A 259 -3.12 -24.68 4.61
C GLY A 259 -4.24 -25.68 4.30
N PRO A 260 -3.87 -26.94 3.95
CA PRO A 260 -4.85 -27.99 3.74
C PRO A 260 -5.60 -28.32 5.03
N GLY A 261 -6.92 -28.52 4.95
CA GLY A 261 -7.76 -28.94 6.08
C GLY A 261 -8.93 -28.00 6.39
N PRO A 262 -9.58 -28.19 7.55
CA PRO A 262 -10.68 -27.32 7.99
C PRO A 262 -10.23 -25.87 8.13
N VAL A 263 -11.04 -24.95 7.63
CA VAL A 263 -10.78 -23.52 7.67
C VAL A 263 -12.09 -22.74 7.71
N TRP A 264 -12.12 -21.65 8.46
CA TRP A 264 -13.24 -20.72 8.43
C TRP A 264 -12.94 -19.58 7.46
N VAL A 265 -13.86 -19.33 6.51
CA VAL A 265 -13.73 -18.27 5.51
C VAL A 265 -14.90 -17.30 5.66
N ALA A 266 -14.63 -16.01 5.83
CA ALA A 266 -15.64 -15.01 6.19
C ALA A 266 -16.90 -14.99 5.30
N GLN A 267 -16.72 -15.16 3.99
CA GLN A 267 -17.85 -15.17 3.05
C GLN A 267 -18.55 -16.52 2.92
N LEU A 268 -17.89 -17.62 3.33
CA LEU A 268 -18.33 -18.99 3.04
C LEU A 268 -18.67 -19.81 4.30
N GLY A 269 -18.22 -19.38 5.48
CA GLY A 269 -18.32 -20.12 6.75
C GLY A 269 -17.29 -21.23 6.85
N ASP A 270 -17.65 -22.32 7.55
CA ASP A 270 -16.81 -23.50 7.70
C ASP A 270 -16.59 -24.21 6.37
N CYS A 271 -15.32 -24.30 5.99
CA CYS A 271 -14.87 -24.91 4.75
C CYS A 271 -13.79 -25.95 5.04
N VAL A 272 -13.54 -26.81 4.06
CA VAL A 272 -12.31 -27.60 3.96
C VAL A 272 -11.54 -27.07 2.76
N ALA A 273 -10.31 -26.62 3.00
CA ALA A 273 -9.39 -26.19 1.97
C ALA A 273 -8.54 -27.36 1.48
N GLU A 274 -8.50 -27.55 0.18
CA GLU A 274 -7.64 -28.52 -0.49
C GLU A 274 -6.75 -27.81 -1.51
N PRO A 275 -5.47 -28.20 -1.62
CA PRO A 275 -4.57 -27.57 -2.57
C PRO A 275 -4.95 -27.96 -4.00
N LEU A 276 -4.93 -26.97 -4.89
CA LEU A 276 -4.98 -27.17 -6.35
C LEU A 276 -3.71 -26.57 -6.97
N PRO A 277 -3.27 -27.08 -8.14
CA PRO A 277 -2.27 -26.39 -8.94
C PRO A 277 -2.71 -24.95 -9.22
N GLY A 278 -2.00 -23.98 -8.65
CA GLY A 278 -2.30 -22.56 -8.81
C GLY A 278 -3.41 -22.01 -7.92
N GLY A 279 -3.85 -22.73 -6.86
CA GLY A 279 -4.87 -22.22 -5.95
C GLY A 279 -5.37 -23.20 -4.90
N TRP A 280 -6.62 -23.01 -4.50
CA TRP A 280 -7.30 -23.78 -3.47
C TRP A 280 -8.70 -24.15 -3.93
N LEU A 281 -9.13 -25.36 -3.58
CA LEU A 281 -10.52 -25.77 -3.59
C LEU A 281 -11.08 -25.60 -2.17
N LEU A 282 -12.11 -24.78 -2.03
CA LEU A 282 -12.83 -24.55 -0.78
C LEU A 282 -14.17 -25.28 -0.86
N ARG A 283 -14.32 -26.37 -0.11
CA ARG A 283 -15.61 -27.07 0.02
C ARG A 283 -16.31 -26.62 1.29
N LEU A 284 -17.53 -26.10 1.19
CA LEU A 284 -18.30 -25.74 2.39
C LEU A 284 -18.77 -27.03 3.08
N ALA A 285 -18.67 -27.08 4.40
CA ALA A 285 -19.27 -28.16 5.17
C ALA A 285 -20.81 -28.10 5.01
N GLU A 286 -21.45 -29.23 4.72
CA GLU A 286 -22.92 -29.31 4.79
C GLU A 286 -23.35 -28.97 6.22
N ALA A 287 -24.21 -27.96 6.36
CA ALA A 287 -24.68 -27.48 7.64
C ALA A 287 -25.46 -28.59 8.38
N ARG A 288 -24.77 -29.40 9.18
CA ARG A 288 -25.40 -30.14 10.28
C ARG A 288 -25.75 -29.16 11.38
N GLY A 289 -26.85 -28.44 11.23
CA GLY A 289 -27.69 -27.93 12.33
C GLY A 289 -27.05 -27.11 13.47
N ALA A 290 -25.83 -26.58 13.34
CA ALA A 290 -25.21 -25.74 14.36
C ALA A 290 -24.88 -24.38 13.76
N ALA A 291 -25.38 -23.32 14.38
CA ALA A 291 -25.00 -21.96 14.05
C ALA A 291 -23.46 -21.81 14.14
N PRO A 292 -22.79 -21.14 13.19
CA PRO A 292 -21.37 -20.85 13.33
C PRO A 292 -21.23 -19.73 14.37
N ALA A 293 -21.10 -20.09 15.65
CA ALA A 293 -20.80 -19.12 16.69
C ALA A 293 -19.33 -18.71 16.55
N VAL A 294 -19.11 -17.54 15.93
CA VAL A 294 -17.88 -16.80 16.16
C VAL A 294 -17.78 -16.61 17.67
N SER A 295 -16.77 -17.19 18.31
CA SER A 295 -16.66 -17.16 19.77
C SER A 295 -15.89 -15.94 20.25
N ARG A 296 -14.91 -15.46 19.47
CA ARG A 296 -14.02 -14.38 19.90
C ARG A 296 -13.44 -13.58 18.74
N VAL A 297 -13.25 -12.28 18.95
CA VAL A 297 -12.55 -11.35 18.05
C VAL A 297 -11.46 -10.66 18.84
N VAL A 298 -10.23 -10.72 18.32
CA VAL A 298 -9.07 -10.01 18.83
C VAL A 298 -8.75 -8.87 17.88
N LEU A 299 -8.92 -7.64 18.36
CA LEU A 299 -8.57 -6.41 17.67
C LEU A 299 -7.20 -5.94 18.17
N ASP A 300 -6.15 -6.17 17.39
CA ASP A 300 -4.78 -5.78 17.74
C ASP A 300 -4.44 -4.42 17.14
N LEU A 301 -4.35 -3.42 18.01
CA LEU A 301 -3.95 -2.05 17.68
C LEU A 301 -2.59 -1.67 18.30
N SER A 302 -1.85 -2.64 18.83
CA SER A 302 -0.62 -2.43 19.60
C SER A 302 0.54 -1.90 18.76
N ARG A 303 0.60 -2.27 17.47
CA ARG A 303 1.68 -1.90 16.57
C ARG A 303 1.28 -0.73 15.67
N PRO A 304 2.08 0.35 15.60
CA PRO A 304 1.86 1.43 14.64
C PRO A 304 1.87 0.89 13.21
N ARG A 305 0.85 1.21 12.41
CA ARG A 305 0.73 0.86 10.98
C ARG A 305 0.61 -0.64 10.68
N SER A 306 0.39 -1.49 11.68
CA SER A 306 0.13 -2.93 11.51
C SER A 306 -1.02 -3.33 12.43
N TRP A 307 -2.23 -2.93 12.05
CA TRP A 307 -3.45 -3.22 12.81
C TRP A 307 -4.16 -4.41 12.21
N SER A 308 -4.68 -5.29 13.04
CA SER A 308 -5.37 -6.48 12.58
C SER A 308 -6.63 -6.77 13.39
N ALA A 309 -7.58 -7.43 12.73
CA ALA A 309 -8.70 -8.08 13.39
C ALA A 309 -8.57 -9.58 13.13
N THR A 310 -8.45 -10.35 14.22
CA THR A 310 -8.42 -11.80 14.19
C THR A 310 -9.70 -12.33 14.79
N VAL A 311 -10.40 -13.20 14.08
CA VAL A 311 -11.66 -13.78 14.55
C VAL A 311 -11.45 -15.28 14.73
N TYR A 312 -11.93 -15.79 15.85
CA TYR A 312 -11.85 -17.17 16.29
C TYR A 312 -13.26 -17.77 16.29
N GLY A 313 -13.39 -18.96 15.71
CA GLY A 313 -14.59 -19.78 15.74
C GLY A 313 -14.24 -21.24 16.01
N ALA A 314 -15.25 -22.11 16.08
CA ALA A 314 -15.08 -23.52 16.44
C ALA A 314 -14.13 -24.29 15.49
N ALA A 315 -14.08 -23.92 14.21
CA ALA A 315 -13.25 -24.59 13.21
C ALA A 315 -11.87 -23.94 12.97
N GLY A 316 -11.53 -22.85 13.68
CA GLY A 316 -10.23 -22.18 13.53
C GLY A 316 -10.30 -20.66 13.69
N SER A 317 -9.27 -19.98 13.21
CA SER A 317 -9.19 -18.52 13.24
C SER A 317 -8.71 -17.94 11.92
N TRP A 318 -9.07 -16.70 11.64
CA TRP A 318 -8.54 -15.94 10.52
C TRP A 318 -8.21 -14.53 10.97
N SER A 319 -7.25 -13.91 10.28
CA SER A 319 -6.80 -12.55 10.57
C SER A 319 -6.74 -11.73 9.29
N GLN A 320 -7.15 -10.46 9.37
CA GLN A 320 -6.96 -9.48 8.29
C GLN A 320 -6.26 -8.24 8.82
N GLU A 321 -5.50 -7.60 7.94
CA GLU A 321 -5.03 -6.24 8.19
C GLU A 321 -6.13 -5.22 7.98
N LEU A 322 -6.14 -4.20 8.83
CA LEU A 322 -7.13 -3.14 8.83
C LEU A 322 -6.58 -1.91 8.13
N SER A 323 -7.42 -1.26 7.33
CA SER A 323 -7.15 0.09 6.87
C SER A 323 -7.16 1.06 8.08
N PRO A 324 -6.49 2.22 7.98
CA PRO A 324 -6.59 3.30 8.96
C PRO A 324 -8.02 3.54 9.45
N ARG A 325 -8.96 3.68 8.50
CA ARG A 325 -10.36 3.99 8.79
C ARG A 325 -11.11 2.82 9.44
N HIS A 326 -10.82 1.58 9.02
CA HIS A 326 -11.44 0.41 9.63
C HIS A 326 -10.94 0.20 11.07
N ALA A 327 -9.65 0.47 11.33
CA ALA A 327 -9.08 0.37 12.67
C ALA A 327 -9.73 1.37 13.63
N GLU A 328 -9.95 2.62 13.20
CA GLU A 328 -10.68 3.63 13.98
C GLU A 328 -12.13 3.20 14.26
N LEU A 329 -12.87 2.73 13.24
CA LEU A 329 -14.26 2.29 13.40
C LEU A 329 -14.38 1.12 14.39
N LEU A 330 -13.56 0.08 14.22
CA LEU A 330 -13.58 -1.09 15.08
C LEU A 330 -13.13 -0.77 16.50
N PHE A 331 -12.15 0.11 16.68
CA PHE A 331 -11.75 0.63 17.99
C PHE A 331 -12.93 1.28 18.70
N LEU A 332 -13.63 2.19 18.03
CA LEU A 332 -14.80 2.85 18.62
C LEU A 332 -15.83 1.79 19.01
N LEU A 333 -16.22 0.89 18.11
CA LEU A 333 -17.21 -0.14 18.41
C LEU A 333 -16.79 -1.05 19.58
N ALA A 334 -15.50 -1.39 19.71
CA ALA A 334 -14.99 -2.19 20.83
C ALA A 334 -15.08 -1.44 22.17
N GLU A 335 -14.92 -0.11 22.18
CA GLU A 335 -15.07 0.73 23.38
C GLU A 335 -16.53 0.91 23.83
N THR A 336 -17.52 0.46 23.06
CA THR A 336 -18.94 0.75 23.35
C THR A 336 -19.83 -0.45 23.05
N PRO A 337 -19.98 -1.38 24.02
CA PRO A 337 -20.78 -2.59 23.85
C PRO A 337 -22.25 -2.34 23.46
N ARG A 338 -22.86 -1.24 23.94
CA ARG A 338 -24.23 -0.84 23.56
C ARG A 338 -24.39 -0.53 22.07
N GLY A 339 -23.29 -0.33 21.35
CA GLY A 339 -23.26 0.11 19.97
C GLY A 339 -23.43 1.60 19.75
N ARG A 340 -23.21 2.03 18.51
CA ARG A 340 -23.36 3.40 18.06
C ARG A 340 -24.18 3.53 16.79
N SER A 341 -24.95 4.60 16.69
CA SER A 341 -25.59 5.04 15.47
C SER A 341 -24.56 5.56 14.45
N ALA A 342 -24.98 5.69 13.19
CA ALA A 342 -24.14 6.29 12.16
C ALA A 342 -23.78 7.76 12.48
N ALA A 343 -24.70 8.49 13.13
CA ALA A 343 -24.48 9.89 13.51
C ALA A 343 -23.47 10.03 14.66
N GLU A 344 -23.57 9.16 15.69
CA GLU A 344 -22.59 9.11 16.79
C GLU A 344 -21.19 8.78 16.26
N LEU A 345 -21.06 7.74 15.42
CA LEU A 345 -19.78 7.40 14.81
C LEU A 345 -19.24 8.52 13.91
N SER A 346 -20.11 9.23 13.20
CA SER A 346 -19.72 10.36 12.36
C SER A 346 -19.14 11.51 13.19
N SER A 347 -19.81 11.86 14.29
CA SER A 347 -19.34 12.88 15.23
C SER A 347 -17.99 12.49 15.86
N GLU A 348 -17.83 11.22 16.23
CA GLU A 348 -16.60 10.73 16.87
C GLU A 348 -15.40 10.60 15.92
N LEU A 349 -15.64 10.31 14.64
CA LEU A 349 -14.60 10.16 13.61
C LEU A 349 -14.23 11.47 12.94
N PHE A 350 -15.20 12.36 12.72
CA PHE A 350 -15.00 13.56 11.90
C PHE A 350 -15.26 14.87 12.65
N GLY A 351 -15.80 14.82 13.87
CA GLY A 351 -16.31 16.02 14.56
C GLY A 351 -17.59 16.57 13.95
N ASP A 352 -18.21 15.82 13.03
CA ASP A 352 -19.32 16.26 12.20
C ASP A 352 -20.36 15.13 12.11
N PRO A 353 -21.56 15.27 12.71
CA PRO A 353 -22.58 14.23 12.70
C PRO A 353 -23.24 14.02 11.34
N THR A 354 -23.02 14.92 10.35
CA THR A 354 -23.70 14.87 9.05
C THR A 354 -23.09 13.87 8.07
N ARG A 355 -21.82 13.45 8.26
CA ARG A 355 -21.09 12.51 7.38
C ARG A 355 -21.49 11.04 7.53
N THR A 356 -22.77 10.80 7.81
CA THR A 356 -23.33 9.46 8.03
C THR A 356 -23.24 8.56 6.81
N VAL A 357 -23.28 9.10 5.58
CA VAL A 357 -23.15 8.32 4.34
C VAL A 357 -21.77 7.68 4.25
N THR A 358 -20.72 8.43 4.55
CA THR A 358 -19.33 7.92 4.60
C THR A 358 -19.19 6.83 5.65
N VAL A 359 -19.74 7.05 6.86
CA VAL A 359 -19.72 6.03 7.94
C VAL A 359 -20.44 4.76 7.51
N ARG A 360 -21.64 4.87 6.94
CA ARG A 360 -22.42 3.71 6.47
C ARG A 360 -21.69 2.94 5.36
N ALA A 361 -21.04 3.64 4.44
CA ALA A 361 -20.26 3.03 3.36
C ALA A 361 -19.06 2.24 3.91
N GLU A 362 -18.31 2.82 4.86
CA GLU A 362 -17.16 2.16 5.49
C GLU A 362 -17.61 0.99 6.36
N LEU A 363 -18.67 1.12 7.17
CA LEU A 363 -19.22 0.00 7.94
C LEU A 363 -19.75 -1.13 7.05
N SER A 364 -20.28 -0.81 5.88
CA SER A 364 -20.67 -1.81 4.89
C SER A 364 -19.44 -2.59 4.37
N ARG A 365 -18.31 -1.92 4.14
CA ARG A 365 -17.04 -2.57 3.78
C ARG A 365 -16.53 -3.46 4.90
N VAL A 366 -16.47 -2.94 6.13
CA VAL A 366 -16.05 -3.70 7.31
C VAL A 366 -16.92 -4.96 7.51
N ARG A 367 -18.26 -4.83 7.42
CA ARG A 367 -19.19 -5.95 7.58
C ARG A 367 -19.08 -7.02 6.51
N ARG A 368 -18.66 -6.69 5.29
CA ARG A 368 -18.40 -7.70 4.25
C ARG A 368 -17.22 -8.61 4.59
N HIS A 369 -16.26 -8.11 5.36
CA HIS A 369 -15.10 -8.88 5.80
C HIS A 369 -15.33 -9.51 7.18
N LEU A 370 -16.10 -8.86 8.05
CA LEU A 370 -16.47 -9.34 9.40
C LEU A 370 -17.95 -9.77 9.42
N ALA A 371 -18.36 -10.60 8.45
CA ALA A 371 -19.73 -11.07 8.35
C ALA A 371 -20.09 -11.94 9.58
N GLY A 372 -21.26 -11.73 10.17
CA GLY A 372 -21.69 -12.41 11.40
C GLY A 372 -21.12 -11.82 12.70
N VAL A 373 -20.05 -11.02 12.63
CA VAL A 373 -19.38 -10.42 13.81
C VAL A 373 -20.00 -9.09 14.22
N LEU A 374 -20.47 -8.31 13.25
CA LEU A 374 -21.01 -6.97 13.48
C LEU A 374 -22.51 -6.91 13.16
N THR A 375 -23.28 -6.45 14.13
CA THR A 375 -24.70 -6.14 13.97
C THR A 375 -24.90 -4.67 13.58
N HIS A 376 -26.12 -4.32 13.20
CA HIS A 376 -26.49 -2.97 12.78
C HIS A 376 -27.78 -2.55 13.48
N ARG A 377 -27.96 -1.25 13.73
CA ARG A 377 -29.07 -0.63 14.47
C ARG A 377 -29.13 -0.98 15.99
N PRO A 378 -28.24 -0.41 16.82
CA PRO A 378 -27.04 0.34 16.48
C PRO A 378 -25.90 -0.56 15.98
N TYR A 379 -24.87 0.01 15.36
CA TYR A 379 -23.68 -0.74 14.99
C TYR A 379 -22.93 -1.19 16.24
N ARG A 380 -22.70 -2.49 16.38
CA ARG A 380 -21.94 -3.11 17.49
C ARG A 380 -21.41 -4.47 17.09
N PHE A 381 -20.47 -5.00 17.86
CA PHE A 381 -20.17 -6.43 17.84
C PHE A 381 -21.41 -7.23 18.29
N ALA A 382 -21.63 -8.40 17.70
CA ALA A 382 -22.72 -9.28 18.08
C ALA A 382 -22.59 -9.70 19.55
N GLU A 383 -23.70 -9.92 20.23
CA GLU A 383 -23.72 -10.14 21.69
C GLU A 383 -23.10 -11.48 22.10
N ASP A 384 -23.07 -12.44 21.18
CA ASP A 384 -22.47 -13.76 21.30
C ASP A 384 -20.97 -13.80 20.97
N VAL A 385 -20.36 -12.65 20.65
CA VAL A 385 -18.95 -12.53 20.27
C VAL A 385 -18.16 -11.87 21.40
N GLU A 386 -17.19 -12.59 21.97
CA GLU A 386 -16.22 -12.00 22.89
C GLU A 386 -15.27 -11.07 22.13
N VAL A 387 -15.10 -9.83 22.58
CA VAL A 387 -14.20 -8.86 21.93
C VAL A 387 -13.03 -8.54 22.86
N GLU A 388 -11.83 -8.92 22.43
CA GLU A 388 -10.58 -8.53 23.07
C GLU A 388 -9.92 -7.39 22.27
N LEU A 389 -9.62 -6.29 22.96
CA LEU A 389 -8.94 -5.14 22.39
C LEU A 389 -7.51 -5.05 22.93
N ILE A 390 -6.52 -5.32 22.08
CA ILE A 390 -5.10 -5.18 22.43
C ILE A 390 -4.65 -3.76 22.06
N ARG A 391 -4.31 -2.97 23.08
CA ARG A 391 -3.86 -1.58 22.94
C ARG A 391 -2.33 -1.48 23.00
N PRO A 392 -1.72 -0.43 22.44
CA PRO A 392 -0.30 -0.17 22.69
C PRO A 392 -0.07 0.11 24.18
N ALA A 393 1.11 -0.26 24.69
CA ALA A 393 1.50 0.00 26.07
C ALA A 393 1.48 1.50 26.43
N ASP A 394 1.85 2.34 25.47
CA ASP A 394 1.74 3.80 25.55
C ASP A 394 0.44 4.26 24.86
N PRO A 395 -0.54 4.82 25.61
CA PRO A 395 -1.78 5.33 25.02
C PRO A 395 -1.54 6.35 23.90
N GLY A 396 -0.46 7.15 23.96
CA GLY A 396 -0.12 8.13 22.92
C GLY A 396 0.16 7.51 21.55
N ARG A 397 0.49 6.22 21.50
CA ARG A 397 0.75 5.46 20.27
C ARG A 397 -0.50 4.80 19.68
N LEU A 398 -1.66 4.94 20.30
CA LEU A 398 -2.91 4.40 19.76
C LEU A 398 -3.27 5.12 18.45
N LEU A 399 -3.25 4.39 17.34
CA LEU A 399 -3.63 4.88 16.00
C LEU A 399 -3.02 6.29 15.70
N PRO A 400 -1.69 6.42 15.62
CA PRO A 400 -1.00 7.72 15.66
C PRO A 400 -1.31 8.62 14.45
N HIS A 401 -1.76 8.01 13.35
CA HIS A 401 -2.19 8.67 12.12
C HIS A 401 -3.59 9.28 12.21
N SER A 402 -4.40 8.85 13.18
CA SER A 402 -5.80 9.23 13.28
C SER A 402 -5.92 10.70 13.68
N THR A 403 -6.83 11.43 13.05
CA THR A 403 -7.26 12.77 13.49
C THR A 403 -8.67 12.74 14.08
N ALA A 404 -9.24 11.55 14.28
CA ALA A 404 -10.58 11.40 14.81
C ALA A 404 -10.68 11.93 16.25
N PRO A 405 -11.64 12.82 16.56
CA PRO A 405 -11.79 13.40 17.89
C PRO A 405 -11.82 12.36 19.01
N ALA A 406 -12.52 11.25 18.82
CA ALA A 406 -12.61 10.19 19.83
C ALA A 406 -11.30 9.43 20.04
N VAL A 407 -10.51 9.22 18.98
CA VAL A 407 -9.20 8.56 19.07
C VAL A 407 -8.15 9.48 19.69
N ILE A 408 -8.21 10.78 19.41
CA ILE A 408 -7.40 11.79 20.10
C ILE A 408 -7.70 11.78 21.60
N ARG A 409 -8.99 11.81 21.99
CA ARG A 409 -9.39 11.71 23.41
C ARG A 409 -8.89 10.42 24.07
N ALA A 410 -8.94 9.29 23.36
CA ALA A 410 -8.43 8.02 23.87
C ALA A 410 -6.91 8.03 24.12
N ARG A 411 -6.13 8.71 23.27
CA ARG A 411 -4.68 8.89 23.46
C ARG A 411 -4.35 9.77 24.67
N LEU A 412 -5.15 10.81 24.91
CA LEU A 412 -4.90 11.79 25.98
C LEU A 412 -5.41 11.33 27.37
N GLY A 413 -6.13 10.21 27.45
CA GLY A 413 -6.75 9.73 28.68
C GLY A 413 -8.04 10.50 29.03
N ARG A 414 -8.90 9.92 29.88
CA ARG A 414 -10.26 10.42 30.20
C ARG A 414 -10.32 11.75 31.00
N GLY A 415 -9.29 12.60 30.96
CA GLY A 415 -9.23 13.86 31.71
C GLY A 415 -8.76 15.09 30.92
N ALA A 416 -8.38 14.96 29.65
CA ALA A 416 -7.87 16.08 28.86
C ALA A 416 -8.85 16.48 27.76
N THR A 417 -9.33 17.71 27.83
CA THR A 417 -10.14 18.34 26.78
C THR A 417 -9.26 18.51 25.53
N PRO A 418 -9.67 18.02 24.35
CA PRO A 418 -8.89 18.21 23.14
C PRO A 418 -8.93 19.70 22.77
N VAL A 419 -7.78 20.38 22.88
CA VAL A 419 -7.57 21.63 22.15
C VAL A 419 -7.28 21.24 20.72
N VAL A 420 -8.25 21.49 19.83
CA VAL A 420 -8.10 21.32 18.40
C VAL A 420 -7.25 22.51 17.90
N PRO A 421 -6.07 22.30 17.26
CA PRO A 421 -5.39 23.34 16.51
C PRO A 421 -6.07 23.62 15.16
#